data_AF-A0AAP0LKK6-F1
#
_entry.id   AF-A0AAP0LKK6-F1
#
_cell.length_a   1.000
_cell.length_b   1.000
_cell.length_c   1.000
_cell.angle_alpha   90.00
_cell.angle_beta   90.00
_cell.angle_gamma   90.00
#
_symmetry.space_group_name_H-M   'P 1'
#
loop_
_entity.id
_entity.type
_entity.pdbx_description
1 polymer ?
#
loop_
_entity_poly.entity_id
_entity_poly.type
_entity_poly.pdbx_seq_one_letter_code
_entity_poly.pdbx_strand_id
1 'polypeptide(L)'
;MDSGDSEITHNFPPYFKVYKDGRVERYRVFQSVDAGIDPTTGVQSKDVMISPETGVKARIFLPKINGPDQKLPLLDDEGNDGPQDPRMKPPAEDLARLGCERVLIFVAERDYLCPAGKNYYEELKKSGWKGRVELVEHLDEKHVFYLRNPTCTNALELTNKFISFIKQNNGSLRNSIESKY
;
A
#
# COMPACT_ATOMS: atom_id res chain seq x y z
N MET A 1 29.91 -34.32 0.03
CA MET A 1 29.29 -33.15 -0.63
C MET A 1 27.88 -33.57 -0.92
N ASP A 2 26.96 -33.28 -0.01
CA ASP A 2 25.60 -33.81 -0.07
C ASP A 2 24.75 -32.95 -1.01
N SER A 3 24.15 -33.59 -2.01
CA SER A 3 23.50 -32.92 -3.15
C SER A 3 22.00 -32.68 -2.92
N GLY A 4 21.51 -32.92 -1.69
CA GLY A 4 20.11 -32.79 -1.31
C GLY A 4 19.69 -31.41 -0.76
N ASP A 5 20.64 -30.61 -0.28
CA ASP A 5 20.36 -29.38 0.49
C ASP A 5 19.86 -28.20 -0.37
N SER A 6 19.83 -28.37 -1.69
CA SER A 6 19.37 -27.35 -2.64
C SER A 6 17.94 -27.56 -3.12
N GLU A 7 17.25 -28.61 -2.67
CA GLU A 7 15.87 -28.91 -3.06
C GLU A 7 14.90 -27.85 -2.48
N ILE A 8 14.08 -27.24 -3.34
CA ILE A 8 13.08 -26.22 -2.98
C ILE A 8 11.76 -26.91 -2.65
N THR A 9 11.25 -26.74 -1.42
CA THR A 9 9.93 -27.24 -1.02
C THR A 9 8.82 -26.25 -1.36
N HIS A 10 9.05 -24.95 -1.18
CA HIS A 10 8.06 -23.92 -1.50
C HIS A 10 8.70 -22.75 -2.25
N ASN A 11 8.05 -22.30 -3.32
CA ASN A 11 8.54 -21.19 -4.13
C ASN A 11 7.45 -20.12 -4.26
N PHE A 12 7.70 -18.93 -3.70
CA PHE A 12 6.77 -17.79 -3.68
C PHE A 12 7.39 -16.58 -4.38
N PRO A 13 7.61 -16.61 -5.70
CA PRO A 13 8.13 -15.45 -6.42
C PRO A 13 7.11 -14.29 -6.41
N PRO A 14 7.52 -13.02 -6.23
CA PRO A 14 8.90 -12.51 -6.18
C PRO A 14 9.44 -12.33 -4.74
N TYR A 15 8.93 -13.06 -3.76
CA TYR A 15 9.19 -12.80 -2.35
C TYR A 15 10.33 -13.66 -1.81
N PHE A 16 10.13 -14.98 -1.76
CA PHE A 16 11.10 -15.91 -1.21
C PHE A 16 10.87 -17.36 -1.69
N LYS A 17 11.87 -18.22 -1.46
CA LYS A 17 11.78 -19.67 -1.58
C LYS A 17 12.25 -20.32 -0.27
N VAL A 18 11.67 -21.46 0.05
CA VAL A 18 11.99 -22.29 1.21
C VAL A 18 12.65 -23.57 0.72
N TYR A 19 13.82 -23.86 1.25
CA TYR A 19 14.58 -25.07 1.00
C TYR A 19 14.16 -26.18 1.98
N LYS A 20 14.39 -27.43 1.59
CA LYS A 20 14.05 -28.61 2.40
C LYS A 20 14.75 -28.65 3.77
N ASP A 21 15.93 -28.03 3.87
CA ASP A 21 16.71 -27.84 5.09
C ASP A 21 16.14 -26.74 6.02
N GLY A 22 15.04 -26.08 5.61
CA GLY A 22 14.42 -24.98 6.34
C GLY A 22 15.01 -23.60 6.03
N ARG A 23 16.06 -23.51 5.20
CA ARG A 23 16.62 -22.22 4.79
C ARG A 23 15.61 -21.45 3.94
N VAL A 24 15.51 -20.15 4.19
CA VAL A 24 14.68 -19.24 3.39
C VAL A 24 15.58 -18.27 2.65
N GLU A 25 15.43 -18.20 1.34
CA GLU A 25 16.12 -17.21 0.50
C GLU A 25 15.10 -16.21 -0.05
N ARG A 26 15.30 -14.93 0.26
CA ARG A 26 14.44 -13.83 -0.20
C ARG A 26 14.95 -13.29 -1.53
N TYR A 27 14.06 -13.18 -2.52
CA TYR A 27 14.39 -12.58 -3.83
C TYR A 27 14.52 -11.05 -3.75
N ARG A 28 13.78 -10.41 -2.83
CA ARG A 28 13.91 -8.99 -2.52
C ARG A 28 14.61 -8.83 -1.17
N VAL A 29 15.85 -8.36 -1.23
CA VAL A 29 16.61 -7.98 -0.03
C VAL A 29 16.42 -6.48 0.18
N PHE A 30 15.71 -6.11 1.25
CA PHE A 30 15.67 -4.72 1.70
C PHE A 30 16.90 -4.44 2.55
N GLN A 31 17.47 -3.24 2.41
CA GLN A 31 18.56 -2.80 3.26
C GLN A 31 18.07 -2.75 4.71
N SER A 32 18.83 -3.38 5.61
CA SER A 32 18.58 -3.22 7.04
C SER A 32 19.00 -1.81 7.45
N VAL A 33 18.06 -1.07 8.02
CA VAL A 33 18.33 0.19 8.73
C VAL A 33 18.45 -0.10 10.21
N ASP A 34 19.30 0.61 10.93
CA ASP A 34 19.38 0.45 12.39
C ASP A 34 18.08 0.85 13.08
N ALA A 35 17.82 0.25 14.24
CA ALA A 35 16.70 0.65 15.08
C ALA A 35 16.97 2.05 15.67
N GLY A 36 15.95 2.89 15.70
CA GLY A 36 16.09 4.28 16.12
C GLY A 36 14.77 5.04 16.03
N ILE A 37 14.87 6.36 16.16
CA ILE A 37 13.72 7.27 16.03
C ILE A 37 13.72 7.81 14.60
N ASP A 38 12.61 7.60 13.87
CA ASP A 38 12.41 8.24 12.58
C ASP A 38 12.15 9.74 12.80
N PRO A 39 13.01 10.65 12.31
CA PRO A 39 12.86 12.08 12.53
C PRO A 39 11.62 12.67 11.83
N THR A 40 11.08 11.99 10.81
CA THR A 40 9.92 12.48 10.06
C THR A 40 8.61 12.14 10.77
N THR A 41 8.46 10.90 11.20
CA THR A 41 7.21 10.41 11.80
C THR A 41 7.22 10.39 13.32
N GLY A 42 8.41 10.44 13.95
CA GLY A 42 8.58 10.27 15.40
C GLY A 42 8.39 8.83 15.88
N VAL A 43 8.24 7.86 14.98
CA VAL A 43 8.14 6.44 15.34
C VAL A 43 9.48 5.95 15.88
N GLN A 44 9.46 5.36 17.07
CA GLN A 44 10.63 4.72 17.67
C GLN A 44 10.65 3.24 17.28
N SER A 45 11.81 2.71 16.91
CA SER A 45 12.00 1.29 16.67
C SER A 45 13.04 0.70 17.60
N LYS A 46 12.85 -0.56 18.00
CA LYS A 46 13.78 -1.32 18.85
C LYS A 46 13.88 -2.75 18.35
N ASP A 47 15.10 -3.26 18.26
CA ASP A 47 15.33 -4.67 17.96
C ASP A 47 15.38 -5.48 19.27
N VAL A 48 14.61 -6.57 19.30
CA VAL A 48 14.57 -7.54 20.38
C VAL A 48 15.07 -8.88 19.85
N MET A 49 16.09 -9.44 20.49
CA MET A 49 16.60 -10.76 20.14
C MET A 49 15.59 -11.83 20.54
N ILE A 50 15.11 -12.59 19.56
CA ILE A 50 14.12 -13.66 19.78
C ILE A 50 14.75 -15.05 19.79
N SER A 51 15.93 -15.20 19.17
CA SER A 51 16.71 -16.43 19.24
C SER A 51 18.20 -16.06 19.36
N PRO A 52 18.80 -16.19 20.56
CA PRO A 52 20.21 -15.88 20.76
C PRO A 52 21.15 -16.78 19.94
N GLU A 53 20.79 -18.05 19.81
CA GLU A 53 21.58 -19.07 19.10
C GLU A 53 21.72 -18.76 17.60
N THR A 54 20.65 -18.24 16.99
CA THR A 54 20.61 -17.90 15.56
C THR A 54 20.83 -16.42 15.29
N GLY A 55 20.90 -15.59 16.34
CA GLY A 55 21.00 -14.14 16.23
C GLY A 55 19.74 -13.46 15.66
N VAL A 56 18.62 -14.19 15.50
CA VAL A 56 17.38 -13.62 14.94
C VAL A 56 16.79 -12.59 15.88
N LYS A 57 16.44 -11.43 15.31
CA LYS A 57 15.83 -10.30 16.01
C LYS A 57 14.47 -9.96 15.39
N ALA A 58 13.52 -9.57 16.22
CA ALA A 58 12.29 -8.91 15.81
C ALA A 58 12.41 -7.41 16.04
N ARG A 59 11.96 -6.59 15.08
CA ARG A 59 11.88 -5.14 15.25
C ARG A 59 10.49 -4.74 15.72
N ILE A 60 10.44 -4.08 16.87
CA ILE A 60 9.22 -3.50 17.43
C ILE A 60 9.19 -2.03 17.05
N PHE A 61 8.11 -1.60 16.39
CA PHE A 61 7.83 -0.19 16.10
C PHE A 61 6.82 0.34 17.12
N LEU A 62 7.23 1.38 17.83
CA LEU A 62 6.46 2.08 18.85
C LEU A 62 6.07 3.45 18.28
N PRO A 63 4.80 3.66 17.89
CA PRO A 63 4.36 4.97 17.44
C PRO A 63 4.36 5.95 18.61
N LYS A 64 4.30 7.24 18.32
CA LYS A 64 4.19 8.27 19.35
C LYS A 64 2.85 8.13 20.10
N ILE A 65 2.94 7.72 21.36
CA ILE A 65 1.81 7.63 22.28
C ILE A 65 1.68 8.98 23.00
N ASN A 66 0.58 9.69 22.79
CA ASN A 66 0.30 11.01 23.36
C ASN A 66 -0.46 10.96 24.70
N GLY A 67 -0.73 9.76 25.24
CA GLY A 67 -1.37 9.57 26.54
C GLY A 67 -1.51 8.10 26.94
N PRO A 68 -1.66 7.79 28.24
CA PRO A 68 -1.68 6.41 28.76
C PRO A 68 -2.84 5.55 28.21
N ASP A 69 -3.91 6.18 27.72
CA ASP A 69 -5.11 5.48 27.23
C ASP A 69 -5.10 5.24 25.71
N GLN A 70 -4.05 5.67 25.01
CA GLN A 70 -3.96 5.50 23.55
C GLN A 70 -3.67 4.03 23.21
N LYS A 71 -4.71 3.32 22.75
CA LYS A 71 -4.61 1.95 22.26
C LYS A 71 -3.85 1.91 20.93
N LEU A 72 -2.94 0.95 20.80
CA LEU A 72 -2.26 0.67 19.53
C LEU A 72 -3.17 -0.22 18.67
N PRO A 73 -3.42 0.13 17.39
CA PRO A 73 -4.09 -0.78 16.49
C PRO A 73 -3.19 -2.00 16.26
N LEU A 74 -3.65 -3.16 16.73
CA LEU A 74 -3.06 -4.45 16.35
C LEU A 74 -3.71 -4.85 15.02
N LEU A 75 -2.90 -4.89 13.97
CA LEU A 75 -3.32 -5.49 12.70
C LEU A 75 -3.17 -7.00 12.85
N ASP A 76 -4.28 -7.69 13.08
CA ASP A 76 -4.34 -9.13 12.93
C ASP A 76 -4.62 -9.45 11.46
N ASP A 77 -3.71 -10.20 10.84
CA ASP A 77 -3.80 -10.63 9.44
C ASP A 77 -4.67 -11.90 9.31
N GLU A 78 -5.13 -12.49 10.43
CA GLU A 78 -6.13 -13.55 10.37
C GLU A 78 -7.45 -13.01 9.79
N GLY A 79 -7.91 -13.61 8.68
CA GLY A 79 -9.16 -13.25 8.00
C GLY A 79 -9.02 -12.31 6.79
N ASN A 80 -7.84 -12.19 6.16
CA ASN A 80 -7.72 -11.50 4.87
C ASN A 80 -8.36 -12.33 3.74
N ASP A 81 -9.65 -12.13 3.50
CA ASP A 81 -10.41 -12.73 2.39
C ASP A 81 -10.12 -12.07 1.03
N GLY A 82 -9.00 -11.35 0.93
CA GLY A 82 -8.55 -10.67 -0.27
C GLY A 82 -9.56 -9.62 -0.74
N PRO A 83 -9.93 -9.57 -2.03
CA PRO A 83 -10.89 -8.59 -2.55
C PRO A 83 -12.29 -8.66 -1.92
N GLN A 84 -12.63 -9.77 -1.24
CA GLN A 84 -13.91 -9.93 -0.57
C GLN A 84 -13.89 -9.55 0.91
N ASP A 85 -12.70 -9.24 1.44
CA ASP A 85 -12.53 -8.79 2.81
C ASP A 85 -13.45 -7.60 3.10
N PRO A 86 -14.31 -7.68 4.13
CA PRO A 86 -15.17 -6.57 4.54
C PRO A 86 -14.41 -5.27 4.79
N ARG A 87 -13.14 -5.35 5.20
CA ARG A 87 -12.24 -4.19 5.41
C ARG A 87 -11.95 -3.43 4.10
N MET A 88 -12.10 -4.07 2.94
CA MET A 88 -11.97 -3.46 1.62
C MET A 88 -13.27 -2.80 1.13
N LYS A 89 -14.38 -2.91 1.89
CA LYS A 89 -15.70 -2.38 1.56
C LYS A 89 -16.17 -1.42 2.64
N PRO A 90 -15.74 -0.15 2.60
CA PRO A 90 -16.18 0.84 3.58
C PRO A 90 -17.70 1.04 3.51
N PRO A 91 -18.37 1.30 4.65
CA PRO A 91 -19.78 1.65 4.69
C PRO A 91 -20.13 2.83 3.79
N ALA A 92 -21.32 2.81 3.18
CA ALA A 92 -21.80 3.90 2.33
C ALA A 92 -21.86 5.24 3.07
N GLU A 93 -22.16 5.23 4.37
CA GLU A 93 -22.16 6.43 5.22
C GLU A 93 -20.77 7.07 5.36
N ASP A 94 -19.72 6.25 5.42
CA ASP A 94 -18.34 6.74 5.48
C ASP A 94 -17.90 7.29 4.12
N LEU A 95 -18.26 6.61 3.04
CA LEU A 95 -18.02 7.08 1.67
C LEU A 95 -18.71 8.44 1.41
N ALA A 96 -19.95 8.62 1.88
CA ALA A 96 -20.71 9.85 1.74
C ALA A 96 -20.01 11.06 2.40
N ARG A 97 -19.21 10.80 3.44
CA ARG A 97 -18.53 11.79 4.29
C ARG A 97 -17.08 12.05 3.90
N LEU A 98 -16.59 11.51 2.78
CA LEU A 98 -15.24 11.79 2.31
C LEU A 98 -15.04 13.31 2.15
N GLY A 99 -14.08 13.85 2.91
CA GLY A 99 -13.80 15.29 2.95
C GLY A 99 -13.08 15.85 1.73
N CYS A 100 -12.65 15.00 0.79
CA CYS A 100 -12.08 15.44 -0.47
C CYS A 100 -13.18 15.69 -1.51
N GLU A 101 -12.93 16.63 -2.42
CA GLU A 101 -13.85 16.95 -3.52
C GLU A 101 -13.63 16.08 -4.75
N ARG A 102 -12.45 15.44 -4.83
CA ARG A 102 -12.01 14.70 -6.01
C ARG A 102 -11.30 13.42 -5.58
N VAL A 103 -11.61 12.32 -6.25
CA VAL A 103 -10.97 11.00 -6.06
C VAL A 103 -10.52 10.49 -7.42
N LEU A 104 -9.30 10.00 -7.51
CA LEU A 104 -8.75 9.34 -8.69
C LEU A 104 -8.32 7.93 -8.30
N ILE A 105 -8.83 6.93 -9.01
CA ILE A 105 -8.60 5.52 -8.76
C ILE A 105 -7.89 4.93 -9.97
N PHE A 106 -6.78 4.24 -9.72
CA PHE A 106 -6.08 3.46 -10.74
C PHE A 106 -6.25 1.98 -10.44
N VAL A 107 -6.63 1.20 -11.44
CA VAL A 107 -6.67 -0.26 -11.39
C VAL A 107 -5.86 -0.85 -12.54
N ALA A 108 -5.42 -2.09 -12.38
CA ALA A 108 -4.73 -2.84 -13.41
C ALA A 108 -5.51 -4.13 -13.68
N GLU A 109 -5.71 -4.47 -14.95
CA GLU A 109 -6.63 -5.55 -15.37
C GLU A 109 -6.29 -6.90 -14.72
N ARG A 110 -5.00 -7.22 -14.61
CA ARG A 110 -4.51 -8.50 -14.06
C ARG A 110 -4.17 -8.41 -12.58
N ASP A 111 -4.58 -7.35 -11.90
CA ASP A 111 -4.46 -7.20 -10.45
C ASP A 111 -5.61 -7.93 -9.76
N TYR A 112 -5.29 -8.79 -8.79
CA TYR A 112 -6.28 -9.47 -7.98
C TYR A 112 -7.17 -8.49 -7.19
N LEU A 113 -6.68 -7.27 -6.91
CA LEU A 113 -7.45 -6.20 -6.26
C LEU A 113 -8.29 -5.34 -7.23
N CYS A 114 -8.22 -5.56 -8.55
CA CYS A 114 -9.01 -4.81 -9.54
C CYS A 114 -10.52 -4.81 -9.22
N PRO A 115 -11.16 -5.94 -8.84
CA PRO A 115 -12.56 -5.95 -8.45
C PRO A 115 -12.85 -5.05 -7.25
N ALA A 116 -11.96 -5.01 -6.24
CA ALA A 116 -12.13 -4.15 -5.07
C ALA A 116 -12.04 -2.66 -5.43
N GLY A 117 -11.07 -2.27 -6.28
CA GLY A 117 -10.95 -0.89 -6.77
C GLY A 117 -12.16 -0.44 -7.60
N LYS A 118 -12.67 -1.32 -8.49
CA LYS A 118 -13.90 -1.06 -9.27
C LYS A 118 -15.13 -0.98 -8.37
N ASN A 119 -15.23 -1.83 -7.35
CA ASN A 119 -16.33 -1.76 -6.39
C ASN A 119 -16.31 -0.46 -5.58
N TYR A 120 -15.13 -0.02 -5.11
CA TYR A 120 -14.99 1.27 -4.42
C TYR A 120 -15.46 2.44 -5.30
N TYR A 121 -15.10 2.44 -6.59
CA TYR A 121 -15.59 3.43 -7.55
C TYR A 121 -17.13 3.47 -7.65
N GLU A 122 -17.77 2.31 -7.80
CA GLU A 122 -19.23 2.22 -7.92
C GLU A 122 -19.96 2.59 -6.62
N GLU A 123 -19.48 2.10 -5.47
CA GLU A 123 -20.08 2.40 -4.17
C GLU A 123 -19.91 3.87 -3.79
N LEU A 124 -18.76 4.47 -4.12
CA LEU A 124 -18.55 5.90 -3.90
C LEU A 124 -19.57 6.74 -4.68
N LYS A 125 -19.90 6.36 -5.92
CA LYS A 125 -20.93 7.05 -6.72
C LYS A 125 -22.34 6.89 -6.14
N LYS A 126 -22.64 5.76 -5.50
CA LYS A 126 -23.95 5.48 -4.88
C LYS A 126 -24.08 6.04 -3.47
N SER A 127 -22.97 6.33 -2.79
CA SER A 127 -22.93 6.77 -1.40
C SER A 127 -23.62 8.11 -1.11
N GLY A 128 -23.90 8.92 -2.13
CA GLY A 128 -24.40 10.29 -1.96
C GLY A 128 -23.29 11.32 -1.75
N TRP A 129 -22.01 10.90 -1.75
CA TRP A 129 -20.86 11.78 -1.82
C TRP A 129 -20.98 12.76 -2.99
N LYS A 130 -20.65 14.03 -2.74
CA LYS A 130 -20.87 15.14 -3.70
C LYS A 130 -19.66 15.46 -4.57
N GLY A 131 -18.54 14.77 -4.36
CA GLY A 131 -17.33 14.98 -5.14
C GLY A 131 -17.35 14.29 -6.50
N ARG A 132 -16.22 14.41 -7.21
CA ARG A 132 -15.98 13.79 -8.51
C ARG A 132 -15.02 12.61 -8.36
N VAL A 133 -15.41 11.45 -8.87
CA VAL A 133 -14.51 10.28 -8.97
C VAL A 133 -14.13 10.00 -10.43
N GLU A 134 -12.87 9.67 -10.66
CA GLU A 134 -12.34 9.15 -11.93
C GLU A 134 -11.73 7.77 -11.70
N LEU A 135 -12.00 6.82 -12.61
CA LEU A 135 -11.41 5.49 -12.64
C LEU A 135 -10.59 5.33 -13.93
N VAL A 136 -9.36 4.87 -13.79
CA VAL A 136 -8.45 4.58 -14.90
C VAL A 136 -7.98 3.12 -14.78
N GLU A 137 -8.28 2.33 -15.80
CA GLU A 137 -7.86 0.92 -15.89
C GLU A 137 -6.71 0.77 -16.88
N HIS A 138 -5.63 0.12 -16.45
CA HIS A 138 -4.49 -0.21 -17.30
C HIS A 138 -4.55 -1.68 -17.70
N LEU A 139 -4.72 -1.92 -18.99
CA LEU A 139 -4.83 -3.27 -19.57
C LEU A 139 -3.47 -3.99 -19.52
N ASP A 140 -3.53 -5.32 -19.40
CA ASP A 140 -2.38 -6.22 -19.32
C ASP A 140 -1.41 -6.01 -18.14
N GLU A 141 -1.66 -5.01 -17.29
CA GLU A 141 -0.82 -4.71 -16.14
C GLU A 141 -1.20 -5.53 -14.90
N LYS A 142 -0.21 -5.75 -14.03
CA LYS A 142 -0.36 -6.47 -12.75
C LYS A 142 -0.34 -5.51 -11.56
N HIS A 143 -0.58 -6.06 -10.37
CA HIS A 143 -0.49 -5.33 -9.11
C HIS A 143 0.79 -4.49 -9.00
N VAL A 144 0.63 -3.20 -8.71
CA VAL A 144 1.70 -2.19 -8.56
C VAL A 144 2.72 -2.15 -9.71
N PHE A 145 2.27 -2.37 -10.95
CA PHE A 145 3.15 -2.42 -12.13
C PHE A 145 4.07 -1.20 -12.27
N TYR A 146 3.57 0.01 -11.96
CA TYR A 146 4.33 1.26 -12.05
C TYR A 146 5.53 1.34 -11.10
N LEU A 147 5.53 0.55 -10.02
CA LEU A 147 6.71 0.40 -9.15
C LEU A 147 7.72 -0.61 -9.69
N ARG A 148 7.26 -1.58 -10.49
CA ARG A 148 8.10 -2.67 -11.03
C ARG A 148 8.74 -2.30 -12.35
N ASN A 149 8.03 -1.55 -13.19
CA ASN A 149 8.52 -1.06 -14.47
C ASN A 149 8.12 0.42 -14.65
N PRO A 150 8.78 1.35 -13.95
CA PRO A 150 8.40 2.77 -13.93
C PRO A 150 8.54 3.46 -15.30
N THR A 151 9.25 2.84 -16.24
CA THR A 151 9.51 3.39 -17.58
C THR A 151 8.56 2.85 -18.65
N CYS A 152 7.64 1.92 -18.34
CA CYS A 152 6.66 1.48 -19.33
C CYS A 152 5.65 2.59 -19.65
N THR A 153 5.04 2.52 -20.83
CA THR A 153 4.05 3.50 -21.30
C THR A 153 2.92 3.70 -20.28
N ASN A 154 2.33 2.61 -19.78
CA ASN A 154 1.26 2.67 -18.78
C ASN A 154 1.72 3.36 -17.47
N ALA A 155 2.97 3.15 -17.04
CA ALA A 155 3.47 3.74 -15.79
C ALA A 155 3.68 5.26 -15.95
N LEU A 156 4.16 5.67 -17.12
CA LEU A 156 4.30 7.08 -17.48
C LEU A 156 2.94 7.76 -17.62
N GLU A 157 1.95 7.10 -18.24
CA GLU A 157 0.58 7.58 -18.35
C GLU A 157 -0.07 7.77 -16.98
N LEU A 158 0.02 6.76 -16.11
CA LEU A 158 -0.44 6.82 -14.72
C LEU A 158 0.19 8.01 -13.99
N THR A 159 1.52 8.15 -14.08
CA THR A 159 2.27 9.23 -13.42
C THR A 159 1.83 10.60 -13.92
N ASN A 160 1.69 10.78 -15.24
CA ASN A 160 1.25 12.03 -15.84
C ASN A 160 -0.19 12.37 -15.44
N LYS A 161 -1.09 11.38 -15.43
CA LYS A 161 -2.48 11.57 -14.99
C LYS A 161 -2.55 11.96 -13.51
N PHE A 162 -1.76 11.31 -12.66
CA PHE A 162 -1.64 11.65 -11.25
C PHE A 162 -1.13 13.09 -11.06
N ILE A 163 -0.05 13.47 -11.74
CA ILE A 163 0.49 14.83 -11.70
C ILE A 163 -0.55 15.86 -12.15
N SER A 164 -1.26 15.58 -13.24
CA SER A 164 -2.33 16.45 -13.75
C SER A 164 -3.46 16.62 -12.72
N PHE A 165 -3.91 15.52 -12.12
CA PHE A 165 -4.97 15.52 -11.12
C PHE A 165 -4.65 16.40 -9.90
N ILE A 166 -3.41 16.33 -9.40
CA ILE A 166 -2.95 17.18 -8.29
C ILE A 166 -2.86 18.66 -8.73
N LYS A 167 -2.29 18.92 -9.91
CA LYS A 167 -2.09 20.29 -10.42
C LYS A 167 -3.39 21.04 -10.73
N GLN A 168 -4.49 20.34 -11.02
CA GLN A 168 -5.79 20.96 -11.30
C GLN A 168 -6.28 21.90 -10.17
N ASN A 169 -5.80 21.76 -8.93
CA ASN A 169 -6.12 22.71 -7.83
C ASN A 169 -5.36 24.04 -7.90
N ASN A 170 -4.24 24.13 -8.61
CA ASN A 170 -3.43 25.36 -8.64
C ASN A 170 -3.98 26.43 -9.58
N GLY A 171 -4.94 26.10 -10.45
CA GLY A 171 -5.62 27.06 -11.32
C GLY A 171 -6.74 27.83 -10.62
N SER A 172 -7.49 27.18 -9.72
CA SER A 172 -8.61 27.81 -9.02
C SER A 172 -8.15 28.81 -7.94
N LEU A 173 -7.03 28.52 -7.26
CA LEU A 173 -6.44 29.45 -6.28
C LEU A 173 -5.86 30.73 -6.92
N ARG A 174 -5.40 30.69 -8.18
CA ARG A 174 -4.94 31.91 -8.89
C ARG A 174 -6.10 32.81 -9.30
N ASN A 175 -7.19 32.24 -9.79
CA ASN A 175 -8.36 33.02 -10.23
C ASN A 175 -9.14 33.65 -9.07
N SER A 176 -9.01 33.15 -7.83
CA SER A 176 -9.62 33.76 -6.65
C SER A 176 -8.82 34.96 -6.09
N ILE A 177 -7.58 35.17 -6.52
CA ILE A 177 -6.74 36.30 -6.08
C ILE A 177 -6.86 37.48 -7.06
N GLU A 178 -7.05 37.21 -8.36
CA GLU A 178 -7.17 38.26 -9.39
C GLU A 178 -8.59 38.85 -9.53
N SER A 179 -9.62 38.27 -8.91
CA SER A 179 -10.98 38.86 -8.90
C SER A 179 -11.25 39.78 -7.70
N LYS A 180 -10.22 40.14 -6.92
CA LYS A 180 -10.33 41.00 -5.73
C LYS A 180 -9.55 42.30 -5.79
N TYR A 181 -9.04 42.69 -6.97
CA TYR A 181 -8.49 44.01 -7.23
C TYR A 181 -8.92 44.52 -8.60
#